data_AF-V2TLG2-F1
#
_entry.id   AF-V2TLG2-F1
#
_cell.length_a   1.000
_cell.length_b   1.000
_cell.length_c   1.000
_cell.angle_alpha   90.00
_cell.angle_beta   90.00
_cell.angle_gamma   90.00
#
_symmetry.space_group_name_H-M   'P 1'
#
loop_
_entity.id
_entity.type
_entity.pdbx_description
1 polymer ?
#
loop_
_entity_poly.entity_id
_entity_poly.type
_entity_poly.pdbx_seq_one_letter_code
_entity_poly.pdbx_strand_id
1 'polypeptide(L)'
;MKVRYCYFGLIDSQDNETLIEKLKFIHETISRYSHKYQICGVFYYANQSFFHCLEGKKETVHKLLSYLHASGKLIDIKVYQNISIESLHYQTWSMKYVHKESDIIKFFNKIGHQLFCPLLLNDKNIDKLVNIIFSEISNESINKLAKGYKNRGKSFY
;
A
#
# COMPACT_ATOMS: atom_id res chain seq x y z
N MET A 1 -14.88 -9.01 -13.39
CA MET A 1 -15.10 -8.57 -11.99
C MET A 1 -13.86 -7.86 -11.48
N LYS A 2 -14.00 -6.74 -10.75
CA LYS A 2 -12.87 -6.07 -10.07
C LYS A 2 -12.82 -6.51 -8.61
N VAL A 3 -11.62 -6.55 -8.05
CA VAL A 3 -11.40 -6.93 -6.65
C VAL A 3 -10.49 -5.92 -5.94
N ARG A 4 -10.65 -5.85 -4.62
CA ARG A 4 -9.68 -5.25 -3.69
C ARG A 4 -9.08 -6.37 -2.85
N TYR A 5 -7.76 -6.48 -2.90
CA TYR A 5 -7.00 -7.44 -2.11
C TYR A 5 -6.00 -6.69 -1.23
N CYS A 6 -6.27 -6.65 0.08
CA CYS A 6 -5.39 -6.02 1.06
C CYS A 6 -4.84 -7.08 2.04
N TYR A 7 -3.55 -6.99 2.33
CA TYR A 7 -2.82 -7.92 3.20
C TYR A 7 -1.62 -7.22 3.84
N PHE A 8 -1.07 -7.83 4.88
CA PHE A 8 0.10 -7.34 5.58
C PHE A 8 0.99 -8.51 6.01
N GLY A 9 2.24 -8.21 6.33
CA GLY A 9 3.22 -9.22 6.71
C GLY A 9 4.59 -8.58 6.93
N LEU A 10 5.63 -9.41 6.79
CA LEU A 10 7.01 -8.99 6.88
C LEU A 10 7.73 -9.12 5.52
N ILE A 11 8.70 -8.24 5.30
CA ILE A 11 9.70 -8.41 4.26
C ILE A 11 10.76 -9.32 4.84
N ASP A 12 11.01 -10.43 4.16
CA ASP A 12 12.02 -11.39 4.60
C ASP A 12 13.39 -10.71 4.77
N SER A 13 14.17 -11.19 5.74
CA SER A 13 15.52 -10.70 6.05
C SER A 13 16.55 -11.82 6.20
N GLN A 14 16.20 -13.07 5.89
CA GLN A 14 17.04 -14.24 6.15
C GLN A 14 17.98 -14.62 4.99
N ASP A 15 17.94 -13.91 3.87
CA ASP A 15 18.81 -14.13 2.72
C ASP A 15 19.91 -13.06 2.60
N ASN A 16 20.77 -13.21 1.59
CA ASN A 16 21.86 -12.27 1.30
C ASN A 16 21.37 -10.98 0.58
N GLU A 17 20.07 -10.85 0.28
CA GLU A 17 19.51 -9.72 -0.45
C GLU A 17 19.14 -8.60 0.54
N THR A 18 19.58 -7.38 0.25
CA THR A 18 19.30 -6.22 1.12
C THR A 18 17.82 -5.82 1.04
N LEU A 19 17.32 -5.18 2.10
CA LEU A 19 15.95 -4.60 2.10
C LEU A 19 15.70 -3.69 0.89
N ILE A 20 16.71 -2.92 0.46
CA ILE A 20 16.59 -2.02 -0.69
C ILE A 20 16.39 -2.81 -1.99
N GLU A 21 17.13 -3.90 -2.19
CA GLU A 21 16.99 -4.76 -3.37
C GLU A 21 15.61 -5.43 -3.40
N LYS A 22 15.13 -5.93 -2.25
CA LYS A 22 13.78 -6.52 -2.14
C LYS A 22 12.69 -5.49 -2.46
N LEU A 23 12.80 -4.28 -1.91
CA LEU A 23 11.86 -3.19 -2.19
C LEU A 23 11.89 -2.74 -3.65
N LYS A 24 13.08 -2.67 -4.27
CA LYS A 24 13.21 -2.39 -5.70
C LYS A 24 12.53 -3.46 -6.54
N PHE A 25 12.78 -4.73 -6.27
CA PHE A 25 12.12 -5.84 -6.96
C PHE A 25 10.60 -5.75 -6.85
N ILE A 26 10.08 -5.53 -5.64
CA ILE A 26 8.64 -5.40 -5.37
C ILE A 26 8.08 -4.22 -6.17
N HIS A 27 8.73 -3.05 -6.09
CA HIS A 27 8.30 -1.83 -6.78
C HIS A 27 8.28 -2.00 -8.30
N GLU A 28 9.36 -2.50 -8.89
CA GLU A 28 9.47 -2.72 -10.34
C GLU A 28 8.45 -3.73 -10.84
N THR A 29 8.25 -4.81 -10.08
CA THR A 29 7.27 -5.84 -10.41
C THR A 29 5.86 -5.25 -10.42
N ILE A 30 5.45 -4.56 -9.35
CA ILE A 30 4.10 -4.00 -9.27
C ILE A 30 3.93 -2.89 -10.29
N SER A 31 4.88 -1.96 -10.42
CA SER A 31 4.82 -0.86 -11.40
C SER A 31 4.61 -1.37 -12.83
N ARG A 32 5.35 -2.42 -13.23
CA ARG A 32 5.20 -3.06 -14.54
C ARG A 32 3.80 -3.66 -14.75
N TYR A 33 3.28 -4.34 -13.73
CA TYR A 33 1.93 -4.91 -13.77
C TYR A 33 0.85 -3.83 -13.76
N SER A 34 1.01 -2.78 -12.95
CA SER A 34 0.11 -1.63 -12.86
C SER A 34 0.00 -0.92 -14.21
N HIS A 35 1.12 -0.65 -14.88
CA HIS A 35 1.13 -0.06 -16.22
C HIS A 35 0.44 -0.96 -17.25
N LYS A 36 0.76 -2.27 -17.23
CA LYS A 36 0.25 -3.22 -18.24
C LYS A 36 -1.23 -3.57 -18.05
N TYR A 37 -1.69 -3.70 -16.81
CA TYR A 37 -2.99 -4.28 -16.46
C TYR A 37 -3.91 -3.33 -15.70
N GLN A 38 -3.53 -2.06 -15.56
CA GLN A 38 -4.31 -1.02 -14.86
C GLN A 38 -4.63 -1.42 -13.41
N ILE A 39 -3.64 -2.02 -12.74
CA ILE A 39 -3.70 -2.30 -11.30
C ILE A 39 -3.35 -1.03 -10.54
N CYS A 40 -4.14 -0.70 -9.53
CA CYS A 40 -3.91 0.44 -8.65
C CYS A 40 -3.77 -0.05 -7.21
N GLY A 41 -3.32 0.82 -6.29
CA GLY A 41 -3.16 0.41 -4.89
C GLY A 41 -2.07 1.16 -4.15
N VAL A 42 -1.69 0.61 -3.00
CA VAL A 42 -0.61 1.16 -2.19
C VAL A 42 0.17 0.09 -1.46
N PHE A 43 1.49 0.26 -1.39
CA PHE A 43 2.40 -0.54 -0.57
C PHE A 43 3.05 0.35 0.49
N TYR A 44 2.64 0.23 1.74
CA TYR A 44 3.26 0.89 2.89
C TYR A 44 4.28 -0.03 3.54
N TYR A 45 5.45 0.49 3.91
CA TYR A 45 6.47 -0.28 4.63
C TYR A 45 7.19 0.56 5.68
N ALA A 46 7.58 -0.10 6.77
CA ALA A 46 8.54 0.37 7.77
C ALA A 46 8.92 -0.79 8.70
N ASN A 47 10.14 -0.76 9.26
CA ASN A 47 10.60 -1.75 10.26
C ASN A 47 10.41 -3.21 9.81
N GLN A 48 10.77 -3.52 8.55
CA GLN A 48 10.57 -4.83 7.92
C GLN A 48 9.10 -5.29 7.83
N SER A 49 8.15 -4.49 8.28
CA SER A 49 6.72 -4.77 8.16
C SER A 49 6.11 -4.02 6.99
N PHE A 50 5.07 -4.58 6.40
CA PHE A 50 4.35 -3.93 5.30
C PHE A 50 2.83 -4.07 5.42
N PHE A 51 2.13 -3.14 4.77
CA PHE A 51 0.73 -3.26 4.39
C PHE A 51 0.64 -3.02 2.89
N HIS A 52 -0.03 -3.92 2.17
CA HIS A 52 -0.21 -3.83 0.73
C HIS A 52 -1.68 -3.97 0.39
N CYS A 53 -2.18 -3.07 -0.46
CA CYS A 53 -3.49 -3.23 -1.06
C CYS A 53 -3.44 -3.02 -2.57
N LEU A 54 -4.12 -3.90 -3.30
CA LEU A 54 -4.21 -3.91 -4.75
C LEU A 54 -5.68 -3.87 -5.19
N GLU A 55 -5.95 -3.13 -6.25
CA GLU A 55 -7.24 -3.08 -6.91
C GLU A 55 -7.10 -3.26 -8.42
N GLY A 56 -8.01 -4.03 -9.02
CA GLY A 56 -7.99 -4.28 -10.46
C GLY A 56 -8.85 -5.46 -10.86
N LYS A 57 -8.66 -5.96 -12.08
CA LYS A 57 -9.31 -7.20 -12.53
C LYS A 57 -8.82 -8.38 -11.69
N LYS A 58 -9.73 -9.25 -11.26
CA LYS A 58 -9.43 -10.39 -10.37
C LYS A 58 -8.26 -11.23 -10.88
N GLU A 59 -8.28 -11.57 -12.16
CA GLU A 59 -7.30 -12.45 -12.78
C GLU A 59 -5.89 -11.83 -12.76
N THR A 60 -5.79 -10.53 -13.05
CA THR A 60 -4.50 -9.84 -13.09
C THR A 60 -3.94 -9.55 -11.70
N VAL A 61 -4.81 -9.20 -10.75
CA VAL A 61 -4.44 -9.03 -9.33
C VAL A 61 -3.91 -10.35 -8.76
N HIS A 62 -4.65 -11.45 -8.95
CA HIS A 62 -4.21 -12.77 -8.47
C HIS A 62 -2.91 -13.21 -9.13
N LYS A 63 -2.73 -12.97 -10.43
CA LYS A 63 -1.46 -13.28 -11.12
C LYS A 63 -0.27 -12.52 -10.52
N LEU A 64 -0.44 -11.24 -10.20
CA LEU A 64 0.59 -10.44 -9.54
C LEU A 64 0.88 -10.98 -8.13
N LEU A 65 -0.15 -11.30 -7.34
CA LEU A 65 0.00 -11.85 -6.00
C LEU A 65 0.75 -13.20 -6.02
N SER A 66 0.38 -14.12 -6.90
CA SER A 66 1.09 -15.40 -7.07
C SER A 66 2.57 -15.18 -7.37
N TYR A 67 2.90 -14.23 -8.25
CA TYR A 67 4.29 -13.92 -8.59
C TYR A 67 5.06 -13.31 -7.41
N LEU A 68 4.45 -12.38 -6.67
CA LEU A 68 5.06 -11.78 -5.48
C LEU A 68 5.29 -12.82 -4.38
N HIS A 69 4.32 -13.68 -4.11
CA HIS A 69 4.45 -14.72 -3.08
C HIS A 69 5.50 -15.77 -3.47
N ALA A 70 5.53 -16.18 -4.74
CA ALA A 70 6.53 -17.14 -5.24
C ALA A 70 7.97 -16.60 -5.16
N SER A 71 8.16 -15.27 -5.06
CA SER A 71 9.50 -14.68 -4.94
C SER A 71 10.17 -14.91 -3.58
N GLY A 72 9.43 -15.34 -2.55
CA GLY A 72 9.94 -15.56 -1.19
C GLY A 72 10.25 -14.29 -0.39
N LYS A 73 10.13 -13.10 -0.99
CA LYS A 73 10.49 -11.81 -0.35
C LYS A 73 9.49 -11.32 0.70
N LEU A 74 8.27 -11.85 0.69
CA LEU A 74 7.20 -11.48 1.61
C LEU A 74 6.81 -12.72 2.43
N ILE A 75 6.87 -12.60 3.75
CA ILE A 75 6.61 -13.70 4.70
C ILE A 75 5.58 -13.28 5.75
N ASP A 76 5.12 -14.24 6.54
CA ASP A 76 4.14 -14.04 7.61
C ASP A 76 2.90 -13.26 7.15
N ILE A 77 2.37 -13.65 5.99
CA ILE A 77 1.29 -12.93 5.32
C ILE A 77 -0.05 -13.20 6.02
N LYS A 78 -0.72 -12.14 6.47
CA LYS A 78 -2.13 -12.16 6.90
C LYS A 78 -2.98 -11.36 5.93
N VAL A 79 -4.00 -12.02 5.38
CA VAL A 79 -4.98 -11.38 4.50
C VAL A 79 -5.99 -10.61 5.34
N TYR A 80 -6.16 -9.33 5.05
CA TYR A 80 -7.18 -8.49 5.68
C TYR A 80 -8.49 -8.53 4.89
N GLN A 81 -8.39 -8.35 3.57
CA GLN A 81 -9.56 -8.19 2.73
C GLN A 81 -9.31 -8.78 1.34
N ASN A 82 -10.30 -9.54 0.85
CA ASN A 82 -10.39 -9.96 -0.54
C ASN A 82 -11.85 -9.89 -0.97
N ILE A 83 -12.26 -8.75 -1.52
CA ILE A 83 -13.67 -8.49 -1.87
C ILE A 83 -13.82 -8.08 -3.33
N SER A 84 -15.01 -8.31 -3.88
CA SER A 84 -15.43 -7.67 -5.13
C SER A 84 -15.70 -6.19 -4.89
N ILE A 85 -15.34 -5.35 -5.86
CA ILE A 85 -15.57 -3.90 -5.81
C ILE A 85 -16.20 -3.42 -7.11
N GLU A 86 -17.06 -2.40 -7.01
CA GLU A 86 -17.68 -1.76 -8.18
C GLU A 86 -16.79 -0.64 -8.74
N SER A 87 -16.13 0.10 -7.85
CA SER A 87 -15.25 1.22 -8.17
C SER A 87 -13.88 1.06 -7.51
N LEU A 88 -12.86 1.67 -8.13
CA LEU A 88 -11.51 1.73 -7.60
C LEU A 88 -11.45 2.87 -6.58
N HIS A 89 -10.87 2.62 -5.40
CA HIS A 89 -10.53 3.67 -4.44
C HIS A 89 -9.22 4.35 -4.81
N TYR A 90 -8.29 3.61 -5.44
CA TYR A 90 -7.00 4.12 -5.86
C TYR A 90 -7.02 4.53 -7.33
N GLN A 91 -6.46 5.70 -7.63
CA GLN A 91 -6.31 6.17 -9.02
C GLN A 91 -5.05 5.61 -9.69
N THR A 92 -3.98 5.43 -8.92
CA THR A 92 -2.70 4.88 -9.38
C THR A 92 -2.14 3.94 -8.32
N TRP A 93 -1.11 3.20 -8.67
CA TRP A 93 -0.31 2.51 -7.67
C TRP A 93 0.75 3.44 -7.05
N SER A 94 1.06 3.25 -5.77
CA SER A 94 2.14 3.97 -5.08
C SER A 94 2.83 3.10 -4.02
N MET A 95 4.10 3.34 -3.77
CA MET A 95 4.84 2.77 -2.63
C MET A 95 5.23 3.90 -1.69
N LYS A 96 4.98 3.72 -0.39
CA LYS A 96 5.18 4.73 0.64
C LYS A 96 5.93 4.17 1.83
N TYR A 97 6.82 4.98 2.37
CA TYR A 97 7.46 4.70 3.65
C TYR A 97 6.61 5.30 4.78
N VAL A 98 6.42 4.56 5.87
CA VAL A 98 5.71 5.08 7.05
C VAL A 98 6.64 6.04 7.80
N HIS A 99 6.40 7.34 7.68
CA HIS A 99 7.17 8.37 8.36
C HIS A 99 6.91 8.38 9.88
N LYS A 100 7.92 8.77 10.67
CA LYS A 100 7.85 8.79 12.15
C LYS A 100 6.74 9.71 12.67
N GLU A 101 6.46 10.79 11.95
CA GLU A 101 5.48 11.81 12.32
C GLU A 101 4.07 11.54 11.72
N SER A 102 3.91 10.44 10.98
CA SER A 102 2.64 10.08 10.33
C SER A 102 1.54 9.76 11.34
N ASP A 103 0.29 9.91 10.91
CA ASP A 103 -0.86 9.54 11.73
C ASP A 103 -0.91 8.02 11.97
N ILE A 104 -0.29 7.23 11.09
CA ILE A 104 -0.05 5.80 11.29
C ILE A 104 0.80 5.58 12.54
N ILE A 105 1.96 6.22 12.69
CA ILE A 105 2.82 6.04 13.88
C ILE A 105 2.14 6.57 15.14
N LYS A 106 1.44 7.71 15.06
CA LYS A 106 0.64 8.22 16.20
C LYS A 106 -0.41 7.20 16.65
N PHE A 107 -1.05 6.52 15.71
CA PHE A 107 -2.00 5.45 16.01
C PHE A 107 -1.33 4.27 16.72
N PHE A 108 -0.20 3.76 16.20
CA PHE A 108 0.55 2.68 16.85
C PHE A 108 0.98 3.06 18.27
N ASN A 109 1.51 4.27 18.47
CA ASN A 109 1.90 4.77 19.79
C ASN A 109 0.72 4.81 20.77
N LYS A 110 -0.46 5.24 20.31
CA LYS A 110 -1.68 5.33 21.14
C LYS A 110 -2.14 3.96 21.66
N ILE A 111 -1.86 2.89 20.92
CA ILE A 111 -2.23 1.52 21.30
C ILE A 111 -1.07 0.75 21.94
N GLY A 112 0.03 1.44 22.29
CA GLY A 112 1.16 0.86 23.03
C GLY A 112 2.27 0.24 22.16
N HIS A 113 2.27 0.48 20.85
CA HIS A 113 3.30 -0.02 19.95
C HIS A 113 4.19 1.12 19.44
N GLN A 114 5.51 0.97 19.57
CA GLN A 114 6.47 2.00 19.18
C GLN A 114 6.80 1.98 17.67
N LEU A 115 6.49 0.87 16.99
CA LEU A 115 6.87 0.60 15.62
C LEU A 115 5.65 0.18 14.81
N PHE A 116 5.65 0.57 13.53
CA PHE A 116 4.70 0.03 12.55
C PHE A 116 4.95 -1.49 12.38
N CYS A 117 4.04 -2.30 12.90
CA CYS A 117 4.00 -3.75 12.71
C CYS A 117 2.54 -4.23 12.73
N PRO A 118 1.85 -4.27 11.57
CA PRO A 118 0.45 -4.65 11.49
C PRO A 118 0.15 -6.06 12.05
N LEU A 119 1.12 -6.97 12.02
CA LEU A 119 0.94 -8.34 12.55
C LEU A 119 0.63 -8.40 14.05
N LEU A 120 0.98 -7.36 14.81
CA LEU A 120 0.69 -7.29 16.25
C LEU A 120 -0.74 -6.80 16.54
N LEU A 121 -1.48 -6.37 15.52
CA LEU A 121 -2.80 -5.77 15.70
C LEU A 121 -3.90 -6.84 15.69
N ASN A 122 -4.85 -6.70 16.63
CA ASN A 122 -6.13 -7.38 16.53
C ASN A 122 -6.98 -6.79 15.39
N ASP A 123 -8.05 -7.48 15.01
CA ASP A 123 -8.84 -7.13 13.83
C ASP A 123 -9.44 -5.71 13.94
N LYS A 124 -9.93 -5.31 15.13
CA LYS A 124 -10.43 -3.94 15.39
C LYS A 124 -9.37 -2.86 15.15
N ASN A 125 -8.11 -3.13 15.50
CA ASN A 125 -7.02 -2.18 15.31
C ASN A 125 -6.51 -2.20 13.85
N ILE A 126 -6.59 -3.34 13.16
CA ILE A 126 -6.35 -3.40 11.71
C ILE A 126 -7.36 -2.54 10.96
N ASP A 127 -8.65 -2.64 11.28
CA ASP A 127 -9.68 -1.82 10.62
C ASP A 127 -9.37 -0.33 10.74
N LYS A 128 -8.95 0.10 11.95
CA LYS A 128 -8.54 1.50 12.21
C LYS A 128 -7.31 1.90 11.40
N LEU A 129 -6.30 1.05 11.34
CA LEU A 129 -5.10 1.31 10.54
C LEU A 129 -5.46 1.50 9.06
N VAL A 130 -6.28 0.61 8.50
CA VAL A 130 -6.70 0.68 7.10
C VAL A 130 -7.49 1.96 6.82
N ASN A 131 -8.38 2.36 7.74
CA ASN A 131 -9.13 3.61 7.62
C ASN A 131 -8.20 4.84 7.62
N ILE A 132 -7.17 4.86 8.48
CA ILE A 132 -6.16 5.93 8.48
C ILE A 132 -5.45 5.99 7.12
N ILE A 133 -4.97 4.85 6.61
CA ILE A 133 -4.29 4.77 5.32
C ILE A 133 -5.19 5.29 4.18
N PHE A 134 -6.44 4.82 4.10
CA PHE A 134 -7.40 5.24 3.07
C PHE A 134 -7.72 6.75 3.15
N SER A 135 -7.76 7.30 4.36
CA SER A 135 -7.95 8.75 4.55
C SER A 135 -6.76 9.58 4.06
N GLU A 136 -5.51 9.12 4.27
CA GLU A 136 -4.31 9.80 3.76
C GLU A 136 -4.32 9.88 2.22
N ILE A 137 -4.72 8.80 1.57
CA ILE A 137 -4.79 8.71 0.09
C ILE A 137 -5.85 9.67 -0.47
N SER A 138 -7.02 9.72 0.19
CA SER A 138 -8.10 10.62 -0.20
C SER A 138 -7.66 12.09 -0.08
N ASN A 139 -7.01 12.45 1.03
CA ASN A 139 -6.49 13.80 1.27
C ASN A 139 -5.39 14.20 0.29
N GLU A 140 -4.45 13.30 -0.03
CA GLU A 140 -3.43 13.54 -1.05
C GLU A 140 -4.03 13.81 -2.44
N SER A 141 -5.09 13.08 -2.79
CA SER A 141 -5.76 13.22 -4.07
C SER A 141 -6.46 14.58 -4.18
N ILE A 142 -7.15 15.01 -3.12
CA ILE A 142 -7.75 16.36 -3.01
C ILE A 142 -6.67 17.45 -3.11
N ASN A 143 -5.56 17.28 -2.39
CA ASN A 143 -4.47 18.26 -2.40
C ASN A 143 -3.78 18.38 -3.76
N LYS A 144 -3.61 17.28 -4.50
CA LYS A 144 -3.08 17.31 -5.88
C LYS A 144 -4.02 18.06 -6.81
N LEU A 145 -5.34 17.83 -6.71
CA LEU A 145 -6.34 18.58 -7.47
C LEU A 145 -6.27 20.07 -7.13
N ALA A 146 -6.29 20.44 -5.86
CA ALA A 146 -6.24 21.84 -5.41
C ALA A 146 -4.97 22.58 -5.86
N LYS A 147 -3.80 21.91 -5.86
CA LYS A 147 -2.55 22.48 -6.41
C LYS A 147 -2.62 22.68 -7.93
N GLY A 148 -3.23 21.74 -8.66
CA GLY A 148 -3.47 21.86 -10.10
C GLY A 148 -4.36 23.04 -10.47
N TYR A 149 -5.40 23.33 -9.66
CA TYR A 149 -6.26 24.51 -9.84
C TYR A 149 -5.51 25.82 -9.56
N LYS A 150 -4.64 25.88 -8.53
CA LYS A 150 -3.85 27.09 -8.21
C LYS A 150 -2.79 27.45 -9.27
N ASN A 151 -2.34 26.48 -10.06
CA ASN A 151 -1.32 26.68 -11.09
C ASN A 151 -1.86 27.08 -12.48
N ARG A 152 -3.18 27.27 -12.64
CA ARG A 152 -3.80 27.70 -13.91
C ARG A 152 -4.15 29.20 -14.00
N GLY A 153 -3.65 30.01 -13.07
CA GLY A 153 -3.98 31.44 -12.94
C GLY A 153 -2.86 32.42 -13.27
N LYS A 154 -1.94 32.11 -14.19
CA LYS A 154 -1.00 33.11 -14.75
C LYS A 154 -0.81 32.93 -16.25
N SER A 155 -1.76 33.43 -17.01
CA SER A 155 -1.53 33.99 -18.34
C SER A 155 -2.61 35.04 -18.60
N PHE A 156 -2.25 36.09 -19.34
CA PHE A 156 -3.01 37.33 -19.62
C PHE A 156 -3.04 38.28 -18.40
N TYR A 157 -2.32 39.41 -18.36
CA TYR A 157 -1.77 40.31 -19.39
C TYR A 157 -0.39 40.82 -18.98
#